data_AF-A0A3C1Q219-F1
#
_entry.id   AF-A0A3C1Q219-F1
#
_cell.length_a   1.000
_cell.length_b   1.000
_cell.length_c   1.000
_cell.angle_alpha   90.00
_cell.angle_beta   90.00
_cell.angle_gamma   90.00
#
_symmetry.space_group_name_H-M   'P 1'
#
loop_
_entity.id
_entity.type
_entity.pdbx_description
1 polymer ?
#
loop_
_entity_poly.entity_id
_entity_poly.type
_entity_poly.pdbx_seq_one_letter_code
_entity_poly.pdbx_strand_id
1 'polypeptide(L)' 'MSEQEWRVLDGEGKELGPYSFQDLQAYYTSGHITHGTMIWTEGLDDWVSAGRVEGLLPNARLAFDCV' A
#
# COMPACT_ATOMS: atom_id res chain seq x y z
N MET A 1 3.92 21.47 -1.38
CA MET A 1 4.38 20.09 -1.14
C MET A 1 3.13 19.26 -1.16
N SER A 2 2.88 18.48 -2.21
CA SER A 2 1.59 17.81 -2.37
C SER A 2 1.50 16.64 -1.40
N GLU A 3 0.69 16.79 -0.36
CA GLU A 3 0.29 15.72 0.56
C GLU A 3 -0.57 14.73 -0.21
N GLN A 4 0.07 13.73 -0.83
CA GLN A 4 -0.66 12.65 -1.48
C GLN A 4 -1.28 11.77 -0.40
N GLU A 5 -2.60 11.87 -0.28
CA GLU A 5 -3.41 11.05 0.64
C GLU A 5 -3.76 9.72 -0.03
N TRP A 6 -3.40 8.63 0.63
CA TRP A 6 -3.69 7.28 0.16
C TRP A 6 -4.69 6.59 1.07
N ARG A 7 -5.60 5.85 0.47
CA ARG A 7 -6.59 5.01 1.14
C ARG A 7 -6.36 3.55 0.78
N VAL A 8 -6.65 2.67 1.70
CA VAL A 8 -6.47 1.22 1.59
C VAL A 8 -7.79 0.56 1.92
N LEU A 9 -8.16 -0.48 1.20
CA LEU A 9 -9.38 -1.24 1.45
C LEU A 9 -8.99 -2.57 2.09
N ASP A 10 -9.36 -2.75 3.35
CA ASP A 10 -9.06 -3.97 4.10
C ASP A 10 -9.89 -5.17 3.58
N GLY A 11 -9.51 -6.39 3.96
CA GLY A 11 -10.23 -7.62 3.61
C GLY A 11 -11.68 -7.65 4.11
N GLU A 12 -12.02 -6.83 5.10
CA GLU A 12 -13.39 -6.63 5.58
C GLU A 12 -14.19 -5.59 4.74
N GLY A 13 -13.60 -5.00 3.71
CA GLY A 13 -14.23 -3.95 2.89
C GLY A 13 -14.18 -2.56 3.54
N LYS A 14 -13.35 -2.40 4.56
CA LYS A 14 -13.21 -1.14 5.30
C LYS A 14 -12.11 -0.27 4.70
N GLU A 15 -12.44 0.99 4.43
CA GLU A 15 -11.47 1.99 4.01
C GLU A 15 -10.64 2.45 5.22
N LEU A 16 -9.32 2.29 5.10
CA LEU A 16 -8.31 2.72 6.04
C LEU A 16 -7.53 3.89 5.42
N GLY A 17 -7.32 4.96 6.18
CA GLY A 17 -6.60 6.16 5.75
C GLY A 17 -7.26 7.46 6.22
N PRO A 18 -6.83 8.62 5.68
CA PRO A 18 -5.75 8.78 4.70
C PRO A 18 -4.36 8.52 5.30
N TYR A 19 -3.50 7.87 4.54
CA TYR A 19 -2.11 7.56 4.88
C TYR A 19 -1.15 8.24 3.91
N SER A 20 0.07 8.48 4.35
CA SER A 20 1.13 8.90 3.45
C SER A 20 1.74 7.70 2.71
N PHE A 21 2.44 7.96 1.60
CA PHE A 21 3.18 6.92 0.88
C PHE A 21 4.21 6.20 1.76
N GLN A 22 4.76 6.89 2.77
CA GLN A 22 5.72 6.32 3.72
C GLN A 22 5.02 5.38 4.71
N ASP A 23 3.84 5.76 5.20
CA ASP A 23 3.03 4.90 6.07
C ASP A 23 2.62 3.63 5.34
N LEU A 24 2.22 3.73 4.06
CA LEU A 24 1.86 2.55 3.27
C LEU A 24 3.01 1.55 3.15
N GLN A 25 4.24 2.03 2.95
CA GLN A 25 5.42 1.16 2.96
C GLN A 25 5.63 0.49 4.32
N ALA A 26 5.40 1.23 5.42
CA ALA A 26 5.49 0.68 6.77
C ALA A 26 4.40 -0.38 7.03
N TYR A 27 3.16 -0.12 6.61
CA TYR A 27 2.04 -1.06 6.71
C TYR A 27 2.25 -2.31 5.87
N TYR A 28 2.78 -2.17 4.66
CA TYR A 28 3.17 -3.29 3.82
C TYR A 28 4.28 -4.13 4.47
N THR A 29 5.32 -3.47 4.99
CA THR A 29 6.43 -4.14 5.73
C THR A 29 5.93 -4.85 6.98
N SER A 30 4.91 -4.28 7.65
CA SER A 30 4.28 -4.87 8.83
C SER A 30 3.32 -6.01 8.50
N GLY A 31 3.03 -6.25 7.21
CA GLY A 31 2.11 -7.30 6.75
C GLY A 31 0.62 -6.95 6.88
N HIS A 32 0.28 -5.68 7.13
CA HIS A 32 -1.11 -5.20 7.17
C HIS A 32 -1.72 -5.07 5.77
N ILE A 33 -0.88 -4.84 4.76
CA ILE A 33 -1.30 -4.64 3.37
C ILE A 33 -0.53 -5.65 2.53
N THR A 34 -1.19 -6.29 1.56
CA THR A 34 -0.58 -7.25 0.64
C THR A 34 -0.69 -6.76 -0.80
N HIS A 35 -0.03 -7.44 -1.73
CA HIS A 35 -0.11 -7.12 -3.17
C HIS A 35 -1.55 -7.09 -3.72
N GLY A 36 -2.46 -7.87 -3.11
CA GLY A 36 -3.87 -7.96 -3.51
C GLY A 36 -4.76 -6.90 -2.87
N THR A 37 -4.25 -6.15 -1.89
CA THR A 37 -5.05 -5.13 -1.21
C THR A 37 -5.31 -3.97 -2.17
N MET A 38 -6.55 -3.51 -2.22
CA MET A 38 -6.94 -2.36 -3.05
C MET A 38 -6.53 -1.06 -2.36
N ILE A 39 -5.89 -0.17 -3.11
CA ILE A 39 -5.49 1.17 -2.69
C ILE A 39 -6.00 2.20 -3.68
N TRP A 40 -6.30 3.38 -3.17
CA TRP A 40 -6.78 4.51 -3.96
C TRP A 40 -6.15 5.80 -3.47
N THR A 41 -5.94 6.74 -4.37
CA THR A 41 -5.48 8.10 -4.03
C THR A 41 -6.20 9.06 -4.97
N GLU A 42 -6.28 10.33 -4.59
CA GLU A 42 -6.96 11.38 -5.36
C GLU A 42 -6.47 11.46 -6.83
N GLY A 43 -5.24 11.03 -7.10
CA GLY A 43 -4.67 10.97 -8.45
C GLY A 43 -5.06 9.74 -9.30
N LEU A 44 -5.87 8.80 -8.79
CA LEU A 44 -6.30 7.60 -9.49
C LEU A 44 -7.80 7.64 -9.82
N ASP A 45 -8.17 7.26 -11.04
CA ASP A 45 -9.57 7.11 -11.46
C ASP A 45 -10.32 6.04 -10.63
N ASP A 46 -9.64 4.95 -10.25
CA ASP A 46 -10.23 3.80 -9.58
C ASP A 46 -9.27 3.15 -8.57
N TRP A 47 -9.81 2.30 -7.69
CA TRP A 47 -9.01 1.48 -6.78
C TRP A 47 -8.09 0.56 -7.57
N VAL A 48 -6.79 0.63 -7.29
CA VAL A 48 -5.76 -0.21 -7.89
C VAL A 48 -5.17 -1.13 -6.84
N SER A 49 -4.66 -2.29 -7.24
CA SER A 49 -3.96 -3.16 -6.29
C SER A 49 -2.65 -2.53 -5.83
N ALA A 50 -2.27 -2.73 -4.56
CA ALA A 50 -0.99 -2.30 -4.01
C ALA A 50 0.19 -2.87 -4.82
N GLY A 51 0.02 -4.06 -5.42
CA GLY A 51 0.96 -4.66 -6.36
C GLY A 51 1.20 -3.88 -7.66
N ARG A 52 0.24 -3.06 -8.08
CA ARG A 52 0.35 -2.24 -9.29
C ARG A 52 1.10 -0.93 -9.04
N VAL A 53 1.16 -0.46 -7.79
CA VAL A 53 1.86 0.77 -7.43
C VAL A 53 3.35 0.48 -7.30
N GLU A 54 4.08 0.81 -8.36
CA GLU A 54 5.53 0.68 -8.40
C GLU A 54 6.18 1.56 -7.33
N GLY A 55 7.10 0.99 -6.55
CA GLY A 55 7.80 1.67 -5.47
C GLY A 55 7.10 1.64 -4.11
N LEU A 56 5.82 1.24 -4.04
CA LEU A 56 5.16 0.94 -2.76
C LEU A 56 5.74 -0.30 -2.10
N LEU A 57 6.10 -1.26 -2.96
CA LEU A 57 6.67 -2.52 -2.57
C LEU A 57 8.19 -2.38 -2.67
N PRO A 58 8.95 -2.46 -1.57
CA PRO A 58 10.37 -2.74 -1.70
C PRO A 58 10.46 -4.04 -2.49
N ASN A 59 11.17 -4.03 -3.62
CA ASN A 59 11.32 -5.20 -4.50
C ASN A 59 11.54 -6.43 -3.63
N ALA A 60 10.51 -7.27 -3.50
CA ALA A 60 10.54 -8.51 -2.73
C ALA A 60 11.32 -9.55 -3.54
N ARG A 61 12.54 -9.19 -3.96
CA ARG A 61 13.56 -10.15 -4.31
C ARG A 61 14.35 -10.36 -3.02
N LEU A 62 13.89 -11.35 -2.25
CA LEU A 62 14.67 -12.06 -1.23
C LEU A 62 14.86 -11.30 0.11
N ALA A 63 13.85 -11.36 0.98
CA ALA A 63 14.07 -11.35 2.43
C ALA A 63 13.51 -12.66 3.02
N PHE A 64 13.98 -13.78 2.46
CA PHE A 64 14.02 -15.07 3.17
C PHE A 64 15.28 -15.18 4.03
N ASP A 65 15.91 -14.07 4.41
CA ASP A 65 17.03 -14.07 5.37
C ASP A 65 16.46 -13.96 6.78
N CYS A 66 15.85 -15.06 7.20
CA CYS A 66 15.70 -15.39 8.61
C CYS A 66 17.10 -15.76 9.11
N VAL A 67 17.76 -14.86 9.83
CA VAL A 67 19.01 -15.13 10.57
C VAL A 67 18.70 -15.43 12.03
#